data_AF-A0A381L4L3-F1
#
_entry.id   AF-A0A381L4L3-F1
#
_cell.length_a   1.000
_cell.length_b   1.000
_cell.length_c   1.000
_cell.angle_alpha   90.00
_cell.angle_beta   90.00
_cell.angle_gamma   90.00
#
_symmetry.space_group_name_H-M   'P 1'
#
loop_
_entity.id
_entity.type
_entity.pdbx_description
1 polymer ?
#
loop_
_entity_poly.entity_id
_entity_poly.type
_entity_poly.pdbx_seq_one_letter_code
_entity_poly.pdbx_strand_id
1 'polypeptide(L)'
;MCKAHPLLPTGQSDNPNVKAVKLYCSKCEDLYNPKSTRHSVIDGAYFGTSFHNIIFQVYPALIPVKSYERYTPRIYGFKVHAPATLIRWQNGRRNSMRKRLRKLGIDSGFKDSDEDDVDESGDEDEEVDMDAMEHGEI
;
A
#
# COMPACT_ATOMS: atom_id res chain seq x y z
N MET A 1 -4.54 6.10 -1.63
CA MET A 1 -3.70 7.18 -2.22
C MET A 1 -3.16 8.16 -1.17
N CYS A 2 -2.08 8.90 -1.48
CA CYS A 2 -1.40 9.79 -0.52
C CYS A 2 -2.07 11.15 -0.26
N LYS A 3 -2.92 11.65 -1.16
CA LYS A 3 -3.74 12.87 -0.94
C LYS A 3 -2.94 14.10 -0.44
N ALA A 4 -1.80 14.38 -1.08
CA ALA A 4 -0.90 15.49 -0.72
C ALA A 4 -0.39 15.46 0.74
N HIS A 5 -0.20 14.26 1.30
CA HIS A 5 0.40 14.07 2.62
C HIS A 5 1.76 14.78 2.74
N PRO A 6 2.04 15.49 3.86
CA PRO A 6 3.30 16.18 4.07
C PRO A 6 4.49 15.21 4.10
N LEU A 7 5.62 15.65 3.56
CA LEU A 7 6.82 14.83 3.40
C LEU A 7 7.92 15.27 4.36
N LEU A 8 8.77 14.32 4.72
CA LEU A 8 9.94 14.55 5.58
C LEU A 8 11.22 14.55 4.75
N PRO A 9 12.18 15.46 4.99
CA PRO A 9 13.47 15.42 4.32
C PRO A 9 14.30 14.23 4.84
N THR A 10 15.04 13.57 3.95
CA THR A 10 15.95 12.49 4.31
C THR A 10 17.11 12.37 3.32
N GLY A 11 18.27 11.93 3.80
CA GLY A 11 19.39 11.52 2.98
C GLY A 11 19.30 10.06 2.55
N GLN A 12 19.95 9.70 1.44
CA GLN A 12 20.20 8.30 1.07
C GLN A 12 21.60 7.80 1.49
N SER A 13 22.45 8.70 1.96
CA SER A 13 23.77 8.42 2.51
C SER A 13 24.07 9.46 3.58
N ASP A 14 24.79 9.06 4.62
CA ASP A 14 25.31 9.95 5.65
C ASP A 14 26.67 10.55 5.26
N ASN A 15 27.25 10.09 4.15
CA ASN A 15 28.49 10.62 3.61
C ASN A 15 28.20 11.87 2.77
N PRO A 16 28.91 12.99 3.02
CA PRO A 16 28.70 14.23 2.29
C PRO A 16 29.08 14.10 0.81
N ASN A 17 28.46 14.94 -0.03
CA ASN A 17 28.63 15.04 -1.48
C ASN A 17 28.31 13.75 -2.27
N VAL A 18 27.56 12.81 -1.69
CA VAL A 18 27.17 11.57 -2.38
C VAL A 18 25.86 11.73 -3.14
N LYS A 19 24.81 12.19 -2.47
CA LYS A 19 23.47 12.34 -3.05
C LYS A 19 22.72 13.51 -2.42
N ALA A 20 21.96 14.22 -3.24
CA ALA A 20 21.04 15.26 -2.77
C ALA A 20 19.90 14.70 -1.91
N VAL A 21 19.29 15.58 -1.11
CA VAL A 21 18.15 15.27 -0.24
C VAL A 21 16.96 14.70 -1.02
N LYS A 22 16.26 13.76 -0.39
CA LYS A 22 14.99 13.18 -0.84
C LYS A 22 13.89 13.48 0.15
N LEU A 23 12.65 13.28 -0.28
CA LEU A 23 11.46 13.50 0.52
C LEU A 23 10.78 12.16 0.79
N TYR A 24 10.70 11.76 2.05
CA TYR A 24 10.02 10.55 2.49
C TYR A 24 8.53 10.81 2.77
N CYS A 25 7.67 9.95 2.26
CA CYS A 25 6.24 9.96 2.57
C CYS A 25 5.90 8.88 3.60
N SER A 26 5.45 9.26 4.79
CA SER A 26 5.04 8.28 5.81
C SER A 26 3.74 7.56 5.50
N LYS A 27 3.01 7.94 4.45
CA LYS A 27 1.76 7.26 4.07
C LYS A 27 1.98 6.11 3.09
N CYS A 28 2.80 6.29 2.04
CA CYS A 28 3.15 5.22 1.08
C CYS A 28 4.53 4.60 1.30
N GLU A 29 5.32 5.11 2.24
CA GLU A 29 6.65 4.59 2.62
C GLU A 29 7.66 4.60 1.48
N ASP A 30 7.61 5.66 0.67
CA ASP A 30 8.46 5.80 -0.51
C ASP A 30 9.18 7.15 -0.54
N LEU A 31 10.26 7.20 -1.31
CA LEU A 31 11.16 8.34 -1.47
C LEU A 31 10.88 9.09 -2.77
N TYR A 32 10.72 10.41 -2.65
CA TYR A 32 10.41 11.31 -3.75
C TYR A 32 11.50 12.35 -3.95
N ASN A 33 11.59 12.87 -5.17
CA ASN A 33 12.43 14.01 -5.48
C ASN A 33 11.73 15.32 -5.05
N PRO A 34 12.47 16.30 -4.51
CA PRO A 34 11.93 17.63 -4.29
C PRO A 34 11.40 18.24 -5.60
N LYS A 35 10.18 18.82 -5.55
CA LYS A 35 9.56 19.46 -6.72
C LYS A 35 10.34 20.68 -7.21
N SER A 36 10.92 21.44 -6.29
CA SER A 36 11.73 22.62 -6.61
C SER A 36 13.20 22.24 -6.78
N THR A 37 13.79 22.68 -7.89
CA THR A 37 15.22 22.50 -8.19
C THR A 37 16.14 23.14 -7.15
N ARG A 38 15.68 24.17 -6.44
CA ARG A 38 16.39 24.79 -5.31
C ARG A 38 16.74 23.79 -4.21
N HIS A 39 15.88 22.81 -3.96
CA HIS A 39 16.10 21.83 -2.89
C HIS A 39 16.91 20.62 -3.38
N SER A 40 16.98 20.41 -4.70
CA SER A 40 17.76 19.32 -5.31
C SER A 40 19.27 19.55 -5.25
N VAL A 41 19.74 20.75 -4.89
CA VAL A 41 21.17 21.04 -4.68
C VAL A 41 21.60 20.86 -3.21
N ILE A 42 20.65 20.64 -2.30
CA ILE A 42 20.96 20.45 -0.88
C ILE A 42 21.43 19.01 -0.67
N ASP A 43 22.57 18.84 -0.01
CA ASP A 43 23.11 17.52 0.32
C ASP A 43 22.19 16.78 1.30
N GLY A 44 21.88 15.52 0.99
CA GLY A 44 21.06 14.66 1.85
C GLY A 44 21.75 14.31 3.16
N ALA A 45 23.08 14.31 3.20
CA ALA A 45 23.85 13.97 4.39
C ALA A 45 23.56 14.90 5.59
N TYR A 46 23.14 16.14 5.34
CA TYR A 46 22.77 17.09 6.40
C TYR A 46 21.49 16.71 7.16
N PHE A 47 20.63 15.90 6.56
CA PHE A 47 19.44 15.36 7.21
C PHE A 47 19.68 13.96 7.78
N GLY A 48 20.63 13.24 7.19
CA GLY A 48 20.93 11.86 7.52
C GLY A 48 19.92 10.86 6.97
N THR A 49 20.30 9.58 6.99
CA THR A 49 19.50 8.45 6.48
C THR A 49 18.37 8.05 7.42
N SER A 50 18.51 8.36 8.71
CA SER A 50 17.67 7.80 9.78
C SER A 50 16.61 8.76 10.34
N PHE A 51 16.67 10.05 9.99
CA PHE A 51 15.81 11.09 10.58
C PHE A 51 14.31 10.74 10.51
N HIS A 52 13.82 10.32 9.33
CA HIS A 52 12.42 9.98 9.15
C HIS A 52 11.98 8.74 9.95
N ASN A 53 12.88 7.82 10.29
CA ASN A 53 12.55 6.67 11.14
C ASN A 53 12.53 7.08 12.61
N ILE A 54 13.53 7.84 13.05
CA ILE A 54 13.68 8.26 14.45
C ILE A 54 12.50 9.14 14.88
N ILE A 55 12.01 10.05 14.02
CA ILE A 55 10.88 10.91 14.37
C ILE A 55 9.61 10.11 14.69
N PHE A 56 9.36 8.99 14.00
CA PHE A 56 8.20 8.13 14.28
C PHE A 56 8.40 7.21 15.49
N GLN A 57 9.65 6.86 15.82
CA GLN A 57 9.95 6.16 17.08
C GLN A 57 9.69 7.07 18.29
N VAL A 58 10.06 8.35 18.20
CA VAL A 58 9.85 9.33 19.28
C VAL A 58 8.40 9.80 19.34
N TYR A 59 7.75 9.96 18.18
CA TYR A 59 6.36 10.44 18.08
C TYR A 59 5.46 9.46 17.28
N PRO A 60 5.06 8.31 17.86
CA PRO A 60 4.23 7.32 17.18
C PRO A 60 2.88 7.86 16.70
N ALA A 61 2.34 8.87 17.38
CA ALA A 61 1.07 9.51 17.01
C ALA A 61 1.12 10.23 15.64
N LEU A 62 2.31 10.49 15.08
CA LEU A 62 2.48 11.08 13.76
C LEU A 62 2.41 10.06 12.61
N ILE A 63 2.36 8.76 12.92
CA ILE A 63 2.26 7.70 11.91
C ILE A 63 0.85 7.74 11.30
N PRO A 64 0.71 8.04 9.99
CA PRO A 64 -0.61 8.11 9.38
C PRO A 64 -1.18 6.71 9.19
N VAL A 65 -2.50 6.59 9.36
CA VAL A 65 -3.23 5.39 8.94
C VAL A 65 -3.08 5.15 7.43
N LYS A 66 -2.69 3.92 7.10
CA LYS A 66 -2.52 3.46 5.73
C LYS A 66 -3.88 3.26 5.06
N SER A 67 -3.94 3.41 3.74
CA SER A 67 -5.15 3.18 2.94
C SER A 67 -4.95 2.01 1.99
N TYR A 68 -5.98 1.19 1.78
CA TYR A 68 -5.95 0.16 0.75
C TYR A 68 -6.18 0.68 -0.68
N GLU A 69 -6.64 1.92 -0.82
CA GLU A 69 -6.96 2.57 -2.09
C GLU A 69 -5.76 2.64 -3.05
N ARG A 70 -5.92 2.02 -4.23
CA ARG A 70 -4.94 1.99 -5.33
C ARG A 70 -5.44 2.75 -6.56
N TYR A 71 -4.51 3.22 -7.38
CA TYR A 71 -4.86 3.85 -8.66
C TYR A 71 -5.54 2.83 -9.57
N THR A 72 -6.72 3.15 -10.08
CA THR A 72 -7.40 2.37 -11.09
C THR A 72 -7.45 3.17 -12.39
N PRO A 73 -6.68 2.81 -13.44
CA PRO A 73 -6.70 3.52 -14.71
C PRO A 73 -8.05 3.35 -15.40
N ARG A 74 -8.65 4.46 -15.83
CA ARG A 74 -9.94 4.49 -16.55
C ARG A 74 -9.82 5.30 -17.84
N ILE A 75 -10.46 4.82 -18.91
CA ILE A 75 -10.59 5.52 -20.20
C ILE A 75 -12.09 5.64 -20.48
N TYR A 76 -12.60 6.86 -20.66
CA TYR A 76 -14.05 7.14 -20.78
C TYR A 76 -14.90 6.49 -19.66
N GLY A 77 -14.36 6.36 -18.44
CA GLY A 77 -15.02 5.73 -17.31
C GLY A 77 -14.82 4.21 -17.18
N PHE A 78 -14.36 3.54 -18.24
CA PHE A 78 -14.12 2.09 -18.27
C PHE A 78 -12.74 1.73 -17.71
N LYS A 79 -12.68 0.69 -16.86
CA LYS A 79 -11.42 0.11 -16.35
C LYS A 79 -10.60 -0.46 -17.52
N VAL A 80 -9.30 -0.20 -17.58
CA VAL A 80 -8.42 -0.75 -18.65
C VAL A 80 -8.15 -2.24 -18.40
N HIS A 81 -8.39 -3.10 -19.40
CA HIS A 81 -8.41 -4.58 -19.23
C HIS A 81 -7.16 -5.16 -18.56
N ALA A 82 -5.96 -4.95 -19.11
CA ALA A 82 -4.73 -5.56 -18.59
C ALA A 82 -4.44 -5.22 -17.10
N PRO A 83 -4.40 -3.94 -16.68
CA PRO A 83 -4.23 -3.60 -15.27
C PRO A 83 -5.46 -4.00 -14.42
N ALA A 84 -6.68 -3.99 -14.97
CA ALA A 84 -7.87 -4.42 -14.24
C ALA A 84 -7.81 -5.91 -13.87
N THR A 85 -7.37 -6.77 -14.79
CA THR A 85 -7.20 -8.20 -14.51
C THR A 85 -6.19 -8.44 -13.40
N LEU A 86 -5.03 -7.75 -13.43
CA LEU A 86 -4.04 -7.84 -12.37
C LEU A 86 -4.58 -7.33 -11.03
N ILE A 87 -5.28 -6.19 -11.02
CA ILE A 87 -5.87 -5.61 -9.80
C ILE A 87 -6.91 -6.55 -9.20
N ARG A 88 -7.77 -7.18 -10.02
CA ARG A 88 -8.75 -8.18 -9.56
C ARG A 88 -8.06 -9.36 -8.87
N TRP A 89 -7.03 -9.94 -9.50
CA TRP A 89 -6.26 -11.03 -8.89
C TRP A 89 -5.60 -10.63 -7.57
N GLN A 90 -4.97 -9.44 -7.51
CA GLN A 90 -4.35 -8.93 -6.29
C GLN A 90 -5.38 -8.63 -5.19
N ASN A 91 -6.57 -8.13 -5.56
CA ASN A 91 -7.66 -7.86 -4.64
C ASN A 91 -8.23 -9.15 -4.05
N GLY A 92 -8.46 -10.19 -4.85
CA GLY A 92 -8.89 -11.50 -4.36
C GLY A 92 -7.90 -12.09 -3.33
N ARG A 93 -6.60 -12.02 -3.65
CA ARG A 93 -5.53 -12.48 -2.75
C ARG A 93 -5.46 -11.66 -1.46
N ARG A 94 -5.66 -10.34 -1.55
CA ARG A 94 -5.78 -9.42 -0.39
C ARG A 94 -6.99 -9.76 0.47
N ASN A 95 -8.17 -9.96 -0.13
CA ASN A 95 -9.42 -10.23 0.58
C ASN A 95 -9.36 -11.58 1.32
N SER A 96 -8.80 -12.62 0.70
CA SER A 96 -8.56 -13.91 1.36
C SER A 96 -7.65 -13.75 2.60
N MET A 97 -6.56 -12.99 2.48
CA MET A 97 -5.68 -12.68 3.61
C MET A 97 -6.41 -11.90 4.72
N ARG A 98 -7.23 -10.92 4.35
CA ARG A 98 -8.02 -10.09 5.29
C ARG A 98 -9.04 -10.94 6.05
N LYS A 99 -9.75 -11.85 5.36
CA LYS A 99 -10.66 -12.83 5.96
C LYS A 99 -9.93 -13.73 6.97
N ARG A 100 -8.72 -14.19 6.62
CA ARG A 100 -7.88 -15.01 7.51
C ARG A 100 -7.44 -14.25 8.76
N LEU A 101 -6.95 -13.02 8.62
CA LEU A 101 -6.55 -12.18 9.75
C LEU A 101 -7.72 -11.88 10.68
N ARG A 102 -8.90 -11.57 10.10
CA ARG A 102 -10.14 -11.36 10.87
C ARG A 102 -10.56 -12.62 11.63
N LYS A 103 -10.45 -13.80 11.04
CA LYS A 103 -10.73 -15.09 11.71
C LYS A 103 -9.81 -15.32 12.92
N LEU A 104 -8.57 -14.82 12.85
CA LEU A 104 -7.59 -14.89 13.94
C LEU A 104 -7.72 -13.71 14.93
N GLY A 105 -8.67 -12.80 14.75
CA GLY A 105 -8.82 -11.61 15.59
C GLY A 105 -7.69 -10.58 15.48
N ILE A 106 -6.89 -10.64 14.39
CA ILE A 106 -5.79 -9.72 14.15
C ILE A 106 -6.30 -8.53 13.34
N ASP A 107 -6.26 -7.34 13.94
CA ASP A 107 -6.54 -6.09 13.22
C ASP A 107 -5.31 -5.63 12.42
N SER A 108 -5.57 -5.19 11.19
CA SER A 108 -4.55 -4.64 10.30
C SER A 108 -4.25 -3.17 10.59
N GLY A 109 -5.18 -2.43 11.20
CA GLY A 109 -5.05 -1.00 11.48
C GLY A 109 -5.05 -0.10 10.23
N PHE A 110 -5.40 -0.63 9.05
CA PHE A 110 -5.47 0.13 7.81
C PHE A 110 -6.90 0.64 7.62
N LYS A 111 -7.04 1.83 7.03
CA LYS A 111 -8.34 2.40 6.69
C LYS A 111 -8.93 1.65 5.48
N ASP A 112 -10.07 1.00 5.69
CA ASP A 112 -10.92 0.49 4.62
C ASP A 112 -11.46 1.67 3.81
N SER A 113 -11.38 1.56 2.48
CA SER A 113 -12.03 2.51 1.57
C SER A 113 -13.44 2.01 1.30
N ASP A 114 -14.45 2.83 1.63
CA ASP A 114 -15.88 2.54 1.49
C ASP A 114 -16.33 2.17 0.04
N GLU A 115 -15.42 2.27 -0.94
CA GLU A 115 -15.67 1.98 -2.36
C GLU A 115 -15.30 0.55 -2.80
N ASP A 116 -14.57 -0.22 -1.98
CA ASP A 116 -14.06 -1.55 -2.36
C ASP A 116 -15.11 -2.68 -2.22
N ASP A 117 -16.25 -2.41 -1.56
CA ASP A 117 -17.32 -3.41 -1.34
C ASP A 117 -18.35 -3.50 -2.50
N VAL A 118 -18.13 -2.77 -3.62
CA VAL A 118 -19.11 -2.69 -4.73
C VAL A 118 -18.78 -3.58 -5.94
N ASP A 119 -17.69 -4.36 -5.93
CA ASP A 119 -17.45 -5.41 -6.95
C ASP A 119 -18.07 -6.77 -6.51
N GLU A 120 -19.29 -6.76 -5.94
CA GLU A 120 -20.16 -7.94 -5.80
C GLU A 120 -20.80 -8.24 -7.17
N SER A 121 -19.97 -8.55 -8.17
CA SER A 121 -20.45 -9.11 -9.43
C SER A 121 -20.04 -10.58 -9.49
N GLY A 122 -20.85 -11.42 -8.85
CA GLY A 122 -21.16 -12.79 -9.25
C GLY A 122 -20.01 -13.74 -9.54
N ASP A 123 -19.25 -14.11 -8.52
CA ASP A 123 -18.68 -15.45 -8.47
C ASP A 123 -19.39 -16.16 -7.32
N GLU A 124 -20.44 -16.93 -7.66
CA GLU A 124 -20.98 -17.96 -6.78
C GLU A 124 -19.80 -18.85 -6.41
N ASP A 125 -19.50 -18.95 -5.10
CA ASP A 125 -18.55 -19.90 -4.57
C ASP A 125 -19.05 -21.32 -4.96
N GLU A 126 -18.56 -21.89 -6.06
CA GLU A 126 -18.60 -23.34 -6.28
C GLU A 126 -17.67 -23.98 -5.23
N GLU A 127 -18.20 -24.21 -4.03
CA GLU A 127 -17.65 -25.20 -3.10
C GLU A 127 -17.81 -26.58 -3.74
N VAL A 128 -16.82 -26.99 -4.54
CA VAL A 128 -16.67 -28.39 -4.96
C VAL A 128 -16.24 -29.19 -3.74
N ASP A 129 -17.22 -29.75 -3.05
CA ASP A 129 -17.04 -30.73 -1.96
C ASP A 129 -16.46 -32.02 -2.55
N MET A 130 -15.18 -32.30 -2.25
CA MET A 130 -14.43 -33.43 -2.78
C MET A 130 -14.61 -34.73 -1.97
N ASP A 131 -15.44 -34.76 -0.93
CA ASP A 131 -15.49 -35.89 0.02
C ASP A 131 -16.64 -36.90 -0.19
N ALA A 132 -17.37 -36.86 -1.31
CA ALA A 132 -18.54 -37.73 -1.54
C ALA A 132 -18.32 -38.96 -2.46
N MET A 133 -17.09 -39.32 -2.85
CA MET A 133 -16.86 -40.41 -3.82
C MET A 133 -16.23 -41.71 -3.28
N GLU A 134 -15.86 -41.81 -2.00
CA GLU A 134 -15.15 -43.03 -1.52
C GLU A 134 -16.03 -44.06 -0.79
N HIS A 135 -17.34 -43.86 -0.61
CA HIS A 135 -18.19 -44.87 0.04
C HIS A 135 -19.47 -45.13 -0.75
N GLY A 136 -19.33 -45.92 -1.81
CA GLY A 136 -20.43 -46.54 -2.54
C GLY A 136 -20.10 -48.00 -2.85
N GLU A 137 -20.25 -48.87 -1.85
CA GLU A 137 -20.39 -50.31 -2.05
C GLU A 137 -21.57 -50.59 -3.00
N ILE A 138 -21.35 -51.44 -4.01
CA ILE A 138 -22.09 -52.69 -4.35
C ILE A 138 -21.20 -53.49 -5.31
#